data_AF-A0A0G0W6S8-F1
#
_entry.id   AF-A0A0G0W6S8-F1
#
_cell.length_a   1.000
_cell.length_b   1.000
_cell.length_c   1.000
_cell.angle_alpha   90.00
_cell.angle_beta   90.00
_cell.angle_gamma   90.00
#
_symmetry.space_group_name_H-M   'P 1'
#
loop_
_entity.id
_entity.type
_entity.pdbx_description
1 polymer ?
#
loop_
_entity_poly.entity_id
_entity_poly.type
_entity_poly.pdbx_seq_one_letter_code
_entity_poly.pdbx_strand_id
1 'polypeptide(L)'
;MPSDIIQELVDKTLRELSQEQKPQERSRISKTSNGYIFLVAWSNASLLRFLNRKFTDSLPRSEYRLKAQADDSCRSVVANIEEGFARQTTSEYINFLGYSRASLIEEKGDIQRSLQDGFLKSIPGSSLKGLKIDLIEWHEILKQSVISKSNRIKGIYGDLKEPKGKDADNRQIPVKSFKFLYSPVDDLKGEDLTYEVFIELINKTDWNIRKLVESLEKKLNQDQKFYQVEKMRVYEKFKK
;
A
#
# COMPACT_ATOMS: atom_id res chain seq x y z
N MET A 1 -26.98 -51.15 29.92
CA MET A 1 -25.87 -50.23 30.24
C MET A 1 -25.75 -49.26 29.07
N PRO A 2 -25.96 -47.95 29.25
CA PRO A 2 -25.68 -46.99 28.20
C PRO A 2 -24.21 -47.14 27.84
N SER A 3 -23.98 -47.55 26.60
CA SER A 3 -22.69 -47.88 25.99
C SER A 3 -21.63 -46.84 26.34
N ASP A 4 -20.41 -47.26 26.72
CA ASP A 4 -19.25 -46.39 26.98
C ASP A 4 -19.03 -45.34 25.89
N ILE A 5 -19.47 -45.63 24.66
CA ILE A 5 -19.47 -44.73 23.51
C ILE A 5 -20.36 -43.50 23.74
N ILE A 6 -21.51 -43.65 24.40
CA ILE A 6 -22.40 -42.54 24.76
C ILE A 6 -21.72 -41.66 25.80
N GLN A 7 -21.04 -42.24 26.78
CA GLN A 7 -20.33 -41.48 27.81
C GLN A 7 -19.14 -40.71 27.21
N GLU A 8 -18.38 -41.34 26.31
CA GLU A 8 -17.28 -40.70 25.58
C GLU A 8 -17.76 -39.58 24.65
N LEU A 9 -18.91 -39.75 23.98
CA LEU A 9 -19.56 -38.71 23.18
C LEU A 9 -20.05 -37.54 24.05
N VAL A 10 -20.62 -37.82 25.22
CA VAL A 10 -21.05 -36.79 26.18
C VAL A 10 -19.85 -36.02 26.71
N ASP A 11 -18.76 -36.71 27.08
CA ASP A 11 -17.54 -36.07 27.57
C ASP A 11 -16.84 -35.26 26.47
N LYS A 12 -16.82 -35.75 25.24
CA LYS A 12 -16.31 -35.02 24.07
C LYS A 12 -17.16 -33.78 23.77
N THR A 13 -18.49 -33.92 23.81
CA THR A 13 -19.44 -32.81 23.59
C THR A 13 -19.32 -31.77 24.69
N LEU A 14 -19.19 -32.18 25.95
CA LEU A 14 -18.93 -31.29 27.08
C LEU A 14 -17.56 -30.62 26.96
N ARG A 15 -16.53 -31.33 26.45
CA ARG A 15 -15.22 -30.74 26.13
C ARG A 15 -15.34 -29.68 25.05
N GLU A 16 -16.04 -29.96 23.97
CA GLU A 16 -16.23 -29.05 22.83
C GLU A 16 -17.10 -27.84 23.22
N LEU A 17 -18.13 -28.04 24.06
CA LEU A 17 -18.97 -26.95 24.60
C LEU A 17 -18.25 -26.13 25.69
N SER A 18 -17.31 -26.75 26.43
CA SER A 18 -16.45 -26.06 27.41
C SER A 18 -15.26 -25.34 26.77
N GLN A 19 -14.97 -25.61 25.49
CA GLN A 19 -14.03 -24.81 24.72
C GLN A 19 -14.72 -23.51 24.33
N GLU A 20 -14.30 -22.40 24.94
CA GLU A 20 -14.68 -21.08 24.47
C GLU A 20 -14.39 -20.96 22.96
N GLN A 21 -15.36 -20.42 22.21
CA GLN A 21 -15.18 -20.11 20.79
C GLN A 21 -13.90 -19.29 20.63
N LYS A 22 -13.03 -19.71 19.69
CA LYS A 22 -11.84 -18.92 19.31
C LYS A 22 -12.29 -17.47 19.18
N PRO A 23 -11.52 -16.51 19.73
CA PRO A 23 -11.92 -15.12 19.66
C PRO A 23 -11.99 -14.81 18.18
N GLN A 24 -13.17 -14.40 17.72
CA GLN A 24 -13.25 -13.80 16.40
C GLN A 24 -12.26 -12.63 16.42
N GLU A 25 -11.32 -12.65 15.49
CA GLU A 25 -10.39 -11.55 15.32
C GLU A 25 -11.21 -10.27 15.27
N ARG A 26 -10.88 -9.30 16.13
CA ARG A 26 -11.65 -8.06 16.18
C ARG A 26 -11.63 -7.46 14.78
N SER A 27 -12.83 -7.28 14.23
CA SER A 27 -12.98 -6.82 12.87
C SER A 27 -12.16 -5.54 12.65
N ARG A 28 -11.31 -5.58 11.63
CA ARG A 28 -10.60 -4.42 11.12
C ARG A 28 -11.47 -3.52 10.24
N ILE A 29 -12.80 -3.75 10.16
CA ILE A 29 -13.71 -2.91 9.36
C ILE A 29 -13.32 -1.45 9.59
N SER A 30 -12.67 -0.89 8.57
CA SER A 30 -12.07 0.41 8.73
C SER A 30 -13.20 1.41 8.83
N LYS A 31 -13.17 2.25 9.87
CA LYS A 31 -14.13 3.36 10.00
C LYS A 31 -13.94 4.40 8.89
N THR A 32 -12.83 4.35 8.17
CA THR A 32 -12.49 5.23 7.05
C THR A 32 -12.09 4.41 5.84
N SER A 33 -12.63 4.72 4.66
CA SER A 33 -12.27 4.00 3.43
C SER A 33 -10.80 4.18 3.03
N ASN A 34 -10.16 5.28 3.46
CA ASN A 34 -8.86 5.71 2.93
C ASN A 34 -7.74 5.77 4.00
N GLY A 35 -7.83 5.03 5.12
CA GLY A 35 -6.80 5.14 6.17
C GLY A 35 -5.39 4.73 5.75
N TYR A 36 -5.22 4.01 4.62
CA TYR A 36 -3.93 3.70 4.02
C TYR A 36 -3.12 4.95 3.60
N ILE A 37 -3.76 6.09 3.36
CA ILE A 37 -3.08 7.34 2.93
C ILE A 37 -2.11 7.90 3.98
N PHE A 38 -2.26 7.48 5.24
CA PHE A 38 -1.38 7.85 6.34
C PHE A 38 -0.13 6.95 6.43
N LEU A 39 -0.02 5.92 5.59
CA LEU A 39 1.11 4.99 5.60
C LEU A 39 2.24 5.54 4.74
N VAL A 40 3.44 5.63 5.33
CA VAL A 40 4.67 6.00 4.60
C VAL A 40 4.97 4.98 3.49
N ALA A 41 4.68 3.70 3.73
CA ALA A 41 4.81 2.64 2.72
C ALA A 41 3.97 2.91 1.46
N TRP A 42 2.72 3.36 1.63
CA TRP A 42 1.83 3.69 0.52
C TRP A 42 2.28 4.95 -0.21
N SER A 43 2.74 5.97 0.54
CA SER A 43 3.27 7.20 -0.05
C SER A 43 4.50 6.94 -0.93
N ASN A 44 5.46 6.14 -0.44
CA ASN A 44 6.64 5.77 -1.20
C ASN A 44 6.30 4.90 -2.42
N ALA A 45 5.37 3.93 -2.28
CA ALA A 45 4.91 3.11 -3.39
C ALA A 45 4.24 3.96 -4.49
N SER A 46 3.48 4.98 -4.09
CA SER A 46 2.84 5.92 -5.02
C SER A 46 3.87 6.77 -5.77
N LEU A 47 4.91 7.24 -5.07
CA LEU A 47 6.04 7.91 -5.70
C LEU A 47 6.73 6.98 -6.70
N LEU A 48 7.05 5.74 -6.29
CA LEU A 48 7.73 4.76 -7.13
C LEU A 48 6.95 4.52 -8.42
N ARG A 49 5.64 4.33 -8.33
CA ARG A 49 4.77 4.20 -9.50
C ARG A 49 4.84 5.43 -10.41
N PHE A 50 4.87 6.63 -9.86
CA PHE A 50 4.98 7.85 -10.66
C PHE A 50 6.35 7.97 -11.35
N LEU A 51 7.44 7.72 -10.62
CA LEU A 51 8.80 7.71 -11.19
C LEU A 51 8.91 6.65 -12.29
N ASN A 52 8.35 5.46 -12.06
CA ASN A 52 8.35 4.40 -13.05
C ASN A 52 7.60 4.81 -14.32
N ARG A 53 6.41 5.43 -14.21
CA ARG A 53 5.69 5.96 -15.40
C ARG A 53 6.53 6.99 -16.18
N LYS A 54 7.26 7.86 -15.49
CA LYS A 54 8.17 8.83 -16.14
C LYS A 54 9.32 8.12 -16.88
N PHE A 55 9.87 7.07 -16.27
CA PHE A 55 10.89 6.23 -16.89
C PHE A 55 10.36 5.43 -18.07
N THR A 56 9.28 4.66 -17.91
CA THR A 56 8.71 3.80 -18.96
C THR A 56 8.09 4.58 -20.12
N ASP A 57 7.76 5.86 -19.93
CA ASP A 57 7.38 6.78 -21.01
C ASP A 57 8.58 7.22 -21.88
N SER A 58 9.82 7.07 -21.41
CA SER A 58 11.05 7.34 -22.16
C SER A 58 11.58 6.12 -22.93
N LEU A 59 11.06 4.92 -22.68
CA LEU A 59 11.48 3.69 -23.37
C LEU A 59 11.09 3.70 -24.85
N PRO A 60 11.89 3.07 -25.73
CA PRO A 60 11.54 2.94 -27.13
C PRO A 60 10.31 2.04 -27.30
N ARG A 61 9.58 2.23 -28.40
CA ARG A 61 8.34 1.48 -28.67
C ARG A 61 8.53 -0.04 -28.74
N SER A 62 9.75 -0.51 -29.01
CA SER A 62 10.08 -1.95 -29.01
C SER A 62 9.87 -2.58 -27.63
N GLU A 63 10.08 -1.82 -26.55
CA GLU A 63 10.02 -2.28 -25.16
C GLU A 63 8.62 -2.14 -24.53
N TYR A 64 7.57 -2.21 -25.34
CA TYR A 64 6.19 -2.10 -24.83
C TYR A 64 5.87 -3.15 -23.75
N ARG A 65 6.50 -4.33 -23.82
CA ARG A 65 6.32 -5.41 -22.82
C ARG A 65 6.95 -5.04 -21.49
N LEU A 66 8.20 -4.59 -21.49
CA LEU A 66 8.89 -4.13 -20.28
C LEU A 66 8.13 -2.97 -19.65
N LYS A 67 7.69 -1.99 -20.46
CA LYS A 67 6.83 -0.90 -20.00
C LYS A 67 5.59 -1.41 -19.28
N ALA A 68 4.84 -2.32 -19.91
CA ALA A 68 3.60 -2.84 -19.33
C ALA A 68 3.87 -3.59 -18.01
N GLN A 69 4.89 -4.45 -17.99
CA GLN A 69 5.26 -5.24 -16.81
C GLN A 69 5.69 -4.35 -15.64
N ALA A 70 6.58 -3.39 -15.87
CA ALA A 70 7.02 -2.46 -14.83
C ALA A 70 5.88 -1.55 -14.33
N ASP A 71 5.03 -1.06 -15.24
CA ASP A 71 3.88 -0.23 -14.85
C ASP A 71 2.87 -1.04 -14.00
N ASP A 72 2.63 -2.29 -14.37
CA ASP A 72 1.73 -3.21 -13.67
C ASP A 72 2.28 -3.66 -12.31
N SER A 73 3.59 -3.94 -12.22
CA SER A 73 4.25 -4.30 -10.96
C SER A 73 4.14 -3.15 -9.95
N CYS A 74 4.48 -1.92 -10.35
CA CYS A 74 4.37 -0.72 -9.54
C CYS A 74 2.93 -0.42 -9.11
N ARG A 75 1.96 -0.56 -10.03
CA ARG A 75 0.53 -0.45 -9.72
C ARG A 75 0.12 -1.48 -8.65
N SER A 76 0.61 -2.71 -8.77
CA SER A 76 0.28 -3.80 -7.86
C SER A 76 0.83 -3.57 -6.45
N VAL A 77 2.01 -2.95 -6.30
CA VAL A 77 2.53 -2.55 -4.98
C VAL A 77 1.52 -1.65 -4.24
N VAL A 78 1.00 -0.62 -4.91
CA VAL A 78 0.04 0.33 -4.35
C VAL A 78 -1.31 -0.35 -4.09
N ALA A 79 -1.87 -1.03 -5.10
CA ALA A 79 -3.19 -1.66 -5.01
C ALA A 79 -3.26 -2.70 -3.90
N ASN A 80 -2.22 -3.52 -3.72
CA ASN A 80 -2.18 -4.50 -2.64
C ASN A 80 -2.19 -3.85 -1.24
N ILE A 81 -1.57 -2.68 -1.05
CA ILE A 81 -1.64 -1.95 0.23
C ILE A 81 -3.06 -1.44 0.47
N GLU A 82 -3.70 -0.88 -0.56
CA GLU A 82 -5.07 -0.35 -0.49
C GLU A 82 -6.10 -1.46 -0.23
N GLU A 83 -6.04 -2.54 -1.01
CA GLU A 83 -6.91 -3.71 -0.87
C GLU A 83 -6.70 -4.40 0.47
N GLY A 84 -5.45 -4.55 0.89
CA GLY A 84 -5.10 -5.11 2.18
C GLY A 84 -5.66 -4.30 3.35
N PHE A 85 -5.57 -2.97 3.26
CA PHE A 85 -6.12 -2.07 4.29
C PHE A 85 -7.63 -2.23 4.45
N ALA A 86 -8.34 -2.53 3.36
CA ALA A 86 -9.80 -2.76 3.35
C ALA A 86 -10.23 -4.14 3.88
N ARG A 87 -9.29 -5.06 4.16
CA ARG A 87 -9.60 -6.41 4.65
C ARG A 87 -10.16 -6.42 6.07
N GLN A 88 -10.95 -7.46 6.36
CA GLN A 88 -11.65 -7.61 7.64
C GLN A 88 -10.72 -8.03 8.77
N THR A 89 -9.58 -8.65 8.46
CA THR A 89 -8.64 -9.18 9.45
C THR A 89 -7.23 -8.64 9.27
N THR A 90 -6.46 -8.60 10.36
CA THR A 90 -5.03 -8.24 10.36
C THR A 90 -4.22 -9.30 9.63
N SER A 91 -4.56 -10.57 9.80
CA SER A 91 -3.91 -11.66 9.06
C SER A 91 -4.07 -11.52 7.54
N GLU A 92 -5.27 -11.22 7.04
CA GLU A 92 -5.45 -10.92 5.61
C GLU A 92 -4.63 -9.69 5.20
N TYR A 93 -4.64 -8.62 5.99
CA TYR A 93 -3.84 -7.43 5.64
C TYR A 93 -2.35 -7.77 5.52
N ILE A 94 -1.80 -8.57 6.43
CA ILE A 94 -0.41 -9.04 6.36
C ILE A 94 -0.16 -9.82 5.07
N ASN A 95 -1.07 -10.70 4.63
CA ASN A 95 -0.94 -11.41 3.35
C ASN A 95 -0.87 -10.46 2.16
N PHE A 96 -1.73 -9.43 2.14
CA PHE A 96 -1.72 -8.40 1.09
C PHE A 96 -0.43 -7.56 1.09
N LEU A 97 0.12 -7.25 2.26
CA LEU A 97 1.44 -6.62 2.36
C LEU A 97 2.54 -7.54 1.83
N GLY A 98 2.40 -8.86 1.99
CA GLY A 98 3.23 -9.87 1.35
C GLY A 98 3.19 -9.79 -0.18
N TYR A 99 1.99 -9.69 -0.77
CA TYR A 99 1.83 -9.50 -2.22
C TYR A 99 2.41 -8.18 -2.71
N SER A 100 2.17 -7.08 -1.98
CA SER A 100 2.76 -5.77 -2.29
C SER A 100 4.30 -5.85 -2.33
N ARG A 101 4.90 -6.54 -1.36
CA ARG A 101 6.35 -6.77 -1.32
C ARG A 101 6.83 -7.65 -2.47
N ALA A 102 6.08 -8.69 -2.85
CA ALA A 102 6.43 -9.53 -3.99
C ALA A 102 6.51 -8.71 -5.29
N SER A 103 5.50 -7.88 -5.57
CA SER A 103 5.51 -6.96 -6.72
C SER A 103 6.65 -5.93 -6.65
N LEU A 104 7.02 -5.47 -5.45
CA LEU A 104 8.15 -4.55 -5.28
C LEU A 104 9.50 -5.20 -5.62
N ILE A 105 9.65 -6.50 -5.36
CA ILE A 105 10.84 -7.27 -5.73
C ILE A 105 10.88 -7.55 -7.24
N GLU A 106 9.73 -7.78 -7.86
CA GLU A 106 9.62 -7.88 -9.32
C GLU A 106 10.08 -6.58 -10.00
N GLU A 107 9.56 -5.43 -9.56
CA GLU A 107 9.97 -4.10 -10.04
C GLU A 107 11.47 -3.86 -9.85
N LYS A 108 12.04 -4.26 -8.69
CA LYS A 108 13.48 -4.19 -8.47
C LYS A 108 14.26 -4.97 -9.54
N GLY A 109 13.76 -6.12 -9.95
CA GLY A 109 14.32 -6.91 -11.04
C GLY A 109 14.21 -6.20 -12.40
N ASP A 110 13.08 -5.55 -12.69
CA ASP A 110 12.89 -4.79 -13.95
C ASP A 110 13.82 -3.58 -14.03
N ILE A 111 14.03 -2.87 -12.92
CA ILE A 111 15.00 -1.77 -12.81
C ILE A 111 16.44 -2.27 -13.02
N GLN A 112 16.79 -3.44 -12.46
CA GLN A 112 18.11 -4.05 -12.68
C GLN A 112 18.33 -4.46 -14.13
N ARG A 113 17.34 -5.08 -14.77
CA ARG A 113 17.40 -5.44 -16.19
C ARG A 113 17.48 -4.19 -17.07
N SER A 114 16.69 -3.16 -16.77
CA SER A 114 16.73 -1.87 -17.47
C SER A 114 18.11 -1.21 -17.44
N LEU A 115 18.86 -1.37 -16.34
CA LEU A 115 20.26 -0.93 -16.27
C LEU A 115 21.16 -1.80 -17.17
N GLN A 116 21.02 -3.13 -17.12
CA GLN A 116 21.81 -4.07 -17.93
C GLN A 116 21.61 -3.87 -19.43
N ASP A 117 20.37 -3.59 -19.83
CA ASP A 117 19.96 -3.38 -21.22
C ASP A 117 20.28 -1.94 -21.70
N GLY A 118 20.79 -1.08 -20.82
CA GLY A 118 21.22 0.29 -21.16
C GLY A 118 20.09 1.32 -21.26
N PHE A 119 18.87 0.97 -20.84
CA PHE A 119 17.74 1.90 -20.82
C PHE A 119 17.76 2.85 -19.62
N LEU A 120 18.35 2.41 -18.50
CA LEU A 120 18.48 3.21 -17.29
C LEU A 120 19.94 3.49 -16.99
N LYS A 121 20.28 4.77 -16.78
CA LYS A 121 21.65 5.17 -16.44
C LYS A 121 21.96 4.91 -14.96
N SER A 122 23.22 4.60 -14.67
CA SER A 122 23.76 4.56 -13.31
C SER A 122 24.64 5.79 -13.08
N ILE A 123 24.35 6.56 -12.03
CA ILE A 123 25.16 7.69 -11.59
C ILE A 123 25.41 7.50 -10.10
N PRO A 124 26.59 6.97 -9.70
CA PRO A 124 26.93 6.76 -8.30
C PRO A 124 26.75 8.04 -7.48
N GLY A 125 26.06 7.93 -6.34
CA GLY A 125 25.76 9.05 -5.45
C GLY A 125 24.51 9.86 -5.83
N SER A 126 23.88 9.59 -6.97
CA SER A 126 22.53 10.10 -7.24
C SER A 126 21.52 9.54 -6.23
N SER A 127 20.52 10.34 -5.89
CA SER A 127 19.56 10.04 -4.82
C SER A 127 18.29 10.89 -4.99
N LEU A 128 17.22 10.52 -4.28
CA LEU A 128 15.99 11.31 -4.18
C LEU A 128 16.27 12.74 -3.72
N LYS A 129 17.19 12.90 -2.76
CA LYS A 129 17.64 14.22 -2.30
C LYS A 129 18.33 15.02 -3.40
N GLY A 130 19.12 14.35 -4.26
CA GLY A 130 19.71 14.97 -5.44
C GLY A 130 18.67 15.51 -6.42
N LEU A 131 17.51 14.86 -6.50
CA LEU A 131 16.34 15.32 -7.26
C LEU A 131 15.46 16.34 -6.50
N LYS A 132 15.89 16.76 -5.30
CA LYS A 132 15.13 17.64 -4.39
C LYS A 132 13.79 17.04 -3.94
N ILE A 133 13.66 15.72 -3.96
CA ILE A 133 12.49 14.99 -3.47
C ILE A 133 12.71 14.67 -1.99
N ASP A 134 11.92 15.31 -1.12
CA ASP A 134 11.82 14.98 0.29
C ASP A 134 10.60 14.07 0.52
N LEU A 135 10.82 12.90 1.15
CA LEU A 135 9.77 11.90 1.31
C LEU A 135 8.71 12.31 2.35
N ILE A 136 9.06 13.14 3.33
CA ILE A 136 8.12 13.62 4.33
C ILE A 136 7.20 14.66 3.70
N GLU A 137 7.79 15.62 2.98
CA GLU A 137 7.04 16.62 2.23
C GLU A 137 6.14 15.98 1.18
N TRP A 138 6.68 15.03 0.39
CA TRP A 138 5.90 14.25 -0.56
C TRP A 138 4.71 13.55 0.09
N HIS A 139 4.89 12.91 1.25
CA HIS A 139 3.80 12.24 1.95
C HIS A 139 2.70 13.23 2.34
N GLU A 140 3.06 14.39 2.88
CA GLU A 140 2.08 15.41 3.24
C GLU A 140 1.32 15.95 2.03
N ILE A 141 2.01 16.23 0.91
CA ILE A 141 1.37 16.69 -0.32
C ILE A 141 0.46 15.63 -0.91
N LEU A 142 0.93 14.38 -1.04
CA LEU A 142 0.14 13.28 -1.57
C LEU A 142 -1.12 13.06 -0.73
N LYS A 143 -0.98 13.08 0.61
CA LYS A 143 -2.11 12.97 1.54
C LYS A 143 -3.13 14.08 1.30
N GLN A 144 -2.69 15.34 1.16
CA GLN A 144 -3.60 16.46 0.87
C GLN A 144 -4.31 16.30 -0.48
N SER A 145 -3.62 15.78 -1.50
CA SER A 145 -4.20 15.54 -2.82
C SER A 145 -5.35 14.52 -2.78
N VAL A 146 -5.26 13.50 -1.92
CA VAL A 146 -6.28 12.44 -1.79
C VAL A 146 -7.36 12.78 -0.75
N ILE A 147 -7.04 13.48 0.34
CA ILE A 147 -7.99 13.81 1.43
C ILE A 147 -8.96 14.92 1.02
N SER A 148 -8.70 15.70 -0.03
CA SER A 148 -9.46 16.90 -0.38
C SER A 148 -10.96 16.65 -0.68
N LYS A 149 -11.75 16.47 0.39
CA LYS A 149 -13.11 17.01 0.46
C LYS A 149 -12.97 18.52 0.40
N SER A 150 -13.43 19.09 -0.71
CA SER A 150 -14.12 20.38 -0.78
C SER A 150 -14.27 21.08 0.57
N ASN A 151 -13.36 21.99 0.92
CA ASN A 151 -13.63 22.98 1.96
C ASN A 151 -12.78 24.23 1.70
N ARG A 152 -13.13 24.93 0.60
CA ARG A 152 -13.19 26.40 0.44
C ARG A 152 -13.24 26.78 -1.05
N ILE A 153 -14.36 26.48 -1.70
CA ILE A 153 -15.02 27.49 -2.54
C ILE A 153 -16.50 27.44 -2.16
N LYS A 154 -16.88 28.26 -1.17
CA LYS A 154 -18.28 28.62 -0.95
C LYS A 154 -18.61 29.64 -2.04
N GLY A 155 -18.84 29.13 -3.24
CA GLY A 155 -19.00 29.90 -4.47
C GLY A 155 -19.05 28.96 -5.66
N ILE A 156 -20.26 28.69 -6.14
CA ILE A 156 -20.53 28.13 -7.47
C ILE A 156 -20.08 26.67 -7.66
N TYR A 157 -20.64 25.75 -6.85
CA TYR A 157 -20.71 24.32 -7.20
C TYR A 157 -21.68 24.01 -8.35
N GLY A 158 -22.21 25.04 -9.03
CA GLY A 158 -22.91 24.92 -10.31
C GLY A 158 -21.99 24.99 -11.54
N ASP A 159 -20.70 25.32 -11.37
CA ASP A 159 -19.76 25.52 -12.49
C ASP A 159 -18.38 24.88 -12.25
N LEU A 160 -18.32 23.75 -11.55
CA LEU A 160 -17.18 22.83 -11.68
C LEU A 160 -17.27 22.11 -13.02
N LYS A 161 -17.05 22.84 -14.10
CA LYS A 161 -16.41 22.24 -15.26
C LYS A 161 -15.00 21.93 -14.78
N GLU A 162 -14.57 20.67 -14.94
CA GLU A 162 -13.15 20.33 -15.04
C GLU A 162 -12.43 21.46 -15.78
N PRO A 163 -11.21 21.88 -15.40
CA PRO A 163 -10.47 22.89 -16.14
C PRO A 163 -10.24 22.39 -17.57
N LYS A 164 -11.25 22.62 -18.41
CA LYS A 164 -11.26 22.46 -19.84
C LYS A 164 -10.35 23.59 -20.26
N GLY A 165 -9.07 23.30 -20.46
CA GLY A 165 -8.24 24.19 -21.26
C GLY A 165 -9.05 24.46 -22.51
N LYS A 166 -9.38 25.71 -22.78
CA LYS A 166 -10.05 26.09 -24.02
C LYS A 166 -8.94 26.60 -24.93
N ASP A 167 -8.83 26.01 -26.11
CA ASP A 167 -8.05 26.61 -27.18
C ASP A 167 -8.74 27.88 -27.68
N ALA A 168 -8.10 28.60 -28.60
CA ALA A 168 -8.67 29.79 -29.24
C ALA A 168 -10.03 29.49 -29.94
N ASP A 169 -10.33 28.21 -30.21
CA ASP A 169 -11.54 27.71 -30.85
C ASP A 169 -12.57 27.13 -29.85
N ASN A 170 -12.39 27.32 -28.54
CA ASN A 170 -13.35 26.95 -27.49
C ASN A 170 -13.63 25.42 -27.39
N ARG A 171 -12.73 24.57 -27.90
CA ARG A 171 -12.79 23.11 -27.76
C ARG A 171 -12.26 22.68 -26.39
N GLN A 172 -12.80 21.60 -25.85
CA GLN A 172 -12.30 21.03 -24.59
C GLN A 172 -10.93 20.39 -24.82
N ILE A 173 -9.88 20.99 -24.26
CA ILE A 173 -8.57 20.36 -24.16
C ILE A 173 -8.64 19.42 -22.94
N PRO A 174 -8.38 18.11 -23.12
CA PRO A 174 -8.20 17.18 -22.01
C PRO A 174 -7.14 17.73 -21.04
N VAL A 175 -7.36 17.64 -19.73
CA VAL A 175 -6.30 17.91 -18.75
C VAL A 175 -5.12 16.99 -19.09
N LYS A 176 -4.03 17.55 -19.63
CA LYS A 176 -2.93 16.76 -20.22
C LYS A 176 -2.28 15.79 -19.22
N SER A 177 -2.33 16.08 -17.93
CA SER A 177 -1.91 15.20 -16.83
C SER A 177 -2.31 15.76 -15.47
N PHE A 178 -2.61 14.90 -14.49
CA PHE A 178 -2.75 15.28 -13.07
C PHE A 178 -1.42 15.87 -12.55
N LYS A 179 -1.49 16.90 -11.68
CA LYS A 179 -0.34 17.49 -11.00
C LYS A 179 -0.52 17.38 -9.49
N PHE A 180 0.54 17.02 -8.78
CA PHE A 180 0.55 16.92 -7.32
C PHE A 180 0.71 18.28 -6.64
N LEU A 181 1.11 19.31 -7.40
CA LEU A 181 1.56 20.60 -6.87
C LEU A 181 2.84 20.45 -6.05
N TYR A 182 3.71 19.54 -6.49
CA TYR A 182 5.03 19.31 -5.93
C TYR A 182 6.07 19.30 -7.06
N SER A 183 6.67 20.47 -7.32
CA SER A 183 7.58 20.69 -8.45
C SER A 183 8.68 19.63 -8.62
N PRO A 184 9.37 19.15 -7.56
CA PRO A 184 10.38 18.09 -7.70
C PRO A 184 9.87 16.80 -8.34
N VAL A 185 8.57 16.52 -8.25
CA VAL A 185 7.91 15.36 -8.87
C VAL A 185 7.22 15.75 -10.17
N ASP A 186 6.45 16.83 -10.19
CA ASP A 186 5.67 17.24 -11.36
C ASP A 186 6.57 17.58 -12.57
N ASP A 187 7.70 18.23 -12.31
CA ASP A 187 8.63 18.71 -13.35
C ASP A 187 9.69 17.67 -13.74
N LEU A 188 9.72 16.53 -13.05
CA LEU A 188 10.68 15.45 -13.29
C LEU A 188 10.47 14.81 -14.66
N LYS A 189 11.58 14.49 -15.34
CA LYS A 189 11.60 13.75 -16.60
C LYS A 189 12.21 12.36 -16.42
N GLY A 190 11.89 11.44 -17.34
CA GLY A 190 12.49 10.10 -17.36
C GLY A 190 14.02 10.14 -17.43
N GLU A 191 14.58 11.12 -18.13
CA GLU A 191 16.03 11.31 -18.27
C GLU A 191 16.74 11.71 -16.96
N ASP A 192 16.01 12.24 -15.97
CA ASP A 192 16.58 12.62 -14.66
C ASP A 192 16.76 11.39 -13.75
N LEU A 193 16.06 10.30 -14.04
CA LEU A 193 16.03 9.10 -13.23
C LEU A 193 17.28 8.25 -13.44
N THR A 194 17.70 7.60 -12.35
CA THR A 194 18.87 6.75 -12.30
C THR A 194 18.53 5.45 -11.57
N TYR A 195 19.36 4.43 -11.81
CA TYR A 195 19.30 3.18 -11.08
C TYR A 195 19.32 3.40 -9.55
N GLU A 196 20.21 4.26 -9.06
CA GLU A 196 20.39 4.51 -7.63
C GLU A 196 19.14 5.12 -6.99
N VAL A 197 18.46 6.06 -7.67
CA VAL A 197 17.21 6.66 -7.20
C VAL A 197 16.12 5.61 -7.02
N PHE A 198 15.95 4.72 -8.00
CA PHE A 198 14.98 3.63 -7.90
C PHE A 198 15.33 2.67 -6.77
N ILE A 199 16.59 2.23 -6.67
CA ILE A 199 17.01 1.31 -5.61
C ILE A 199 16.87 1.93 -4.22
N GLU A 200 17.19 3.21 -4.05
CA GLU A 200 16.96 3.94 -2.82
C GLU A 200 15.48 3.90 -2.42
N LEU A 201 14.58 4.27 -3.34
CA LEU A 201 13.15 4.32 -3.06
C LEU A 201 12.56 2.93 -2.79
N ILE A 202 12.96 1.92 -3.58
CA ILE A 202 12.55 0.52 -3.41
C ILE A 202 12.97 0.02 -2.03
N ASN A 203 14.23 0.22 -1.63
CA ASN A 203 14.73 -0.24 -0.33
C ASN A 203 14.03 0.45 0.84
N LYS A 204 13.76 1.76 0.74
CA LYS A 204 12.99 2.50 1.74
C LYS A 204 11.54 2.02 1.82
N THR A 205 10.92 1.71 0.68
CA THR A 205 9.55 1.17 0.61
C THR A 205 9.47 -0.20 1.25
N ASP A 206 10.37 -1.12 0.90
CA ASP A 206 10.45 -2.46 1.48
C ASP A 206 10.66 -2.41 3.00
N TRP A 207 11.55 -1.53 3.48
CA TRP A 207 11.74 -1.33 4.92
C TRP A 207 10.44 -0.88 5.62
N ASN A 208 9.72 0.09 5.05
CA ASN A 208 8.46 0.58 5.60
C ASN A 208 7.37 -0.51 5.60
N ILE A 209 7.28 -1.34 4.55
CA ILE A 209 6.36 -2.48 4.51
C ILE A 209 6.69 -3.47 5.63
N ARG A 210 7.98 -3.83 5.80
CA ARG A 210 8.41 -4.74 6.88
C ARG A 210 8.09 -4.19 8.27
N LYS A 211 8.33 -2.90 8.51
CA LYS A 211 7.98 -2.25 9.78
C LYS A 211 6.48 -2.20 10.03
N LEU A 212 5.68 -2.03 8.99
CA LEU A 212 4.24 -2.15 9.11
C LEU A 212 3.82 -3.58 9.49
N VAL A 213 4.37 -4.60 8.83
CA VAL A 213 4.10 -6.00 9.16
C VAL A 213 4.49 -6.33 10.60
N GLU A 214 5.71 -5.97 11.03
CA GLU A 214 6.18 -6.18 12.42
C GLU A 214 5.21 -5.56 13.45
N SER A 215 4.72 -4.35 13.17
CA SER A 215 3.75 -3.65 14.03
C SER A 215 2.39 -4.37 14.09
N LEU A 216 1.92 -4.85 12.94
CA LEU A 216 0.66 -5.60 12.83
C LEU A 216 0.74 -6.96 13.52
N GLU A 217 1.85 -7.69 13.36
CA GLU A 217 2.10 -8.96 14.05
C GLU A 217 2.18 -8.78 15.56
N LYS A 218 2.85 -7.72 16.03
CA LYS A 218 2.90 -7.39 17.46
C LYS A 218 1.50 -7.13 18.02
N LYS A 219 0.67 -6.38 17.29
CA LYS A 219 -0.72 -6.12 17.67
C LYS A 219 -1.53 -7.43 17.72
N LEU A 220 -1.42 -8.26 16.69
CA LEU A 220 -2.13 -9.55 16.62
C LEU A 220 -1.74 -10.48 17.79
N ASN A 221 -0.45 -10.56 18.10
CA ASN A 221 0.06 -11.36 19.22
C ASN A 221 -0.41 -10.83 20.59
N GLN A 222 -0.51 -9.50 20.75
CA GLN A 222 -1.07 -8.91 21.97
C GLN A 222 -2.54 -9.29 22.14
N ASP A 223 -3.34 -9.17 21.08
CA ASP A 223 -4.77 -9.52 21.09
C ASP A 223 -4.97 -11.02 21.43
N GLN A 224 -4.13 -11.91 20.91
CA GLN A 224 -4.15 -13.34 21.24
C GLN A 224 -3.78 -13.62 22.71
N LYS A 225 -2.79 -12.93 23.27
CA LYS A 225 -2.40 -13.09 24.68
C LYS A 225 -3.52 -12.65 25.62
N PHE A 226 -4.17 -11.52 25.32
CA PHE A 226 -5.32 -11.07 26.11
C PHE A 226 -6.44 -12.11 26.14
N TYR A 227 -6.71 -12.75 25.00
CA TYR A 227 -7.68 -13.84 24.94
C TYR A 227 -7.30 -15.02 25.83
N GLN A 228 -6.05 -15.48 25.77
CA GLN A 228 -5.60 -16.62 26.59
C GLN A 228 -5.72 -16.33 28.09
N VAL A 229 -5.39 -15.11 28.53
CA VAL A 229 -5.53 -14.70 29.93
C VAL A 229 -7.01 -14.67 30.35
N GLU A 230 -7.90 -14.14 29.51
CA GLU A 230 -9.33 -14.09 29.83
C GLU A 230 -9.94 -15.49 29.90
N LYS A 231 -9.56 -16.39 28.97
CA LYS A 231 -9.94 -17.80 29.00
C LYS A 231 -9.51 -18.49 30.30
N MET A 232 -8.28 -18.24 30.76
CA MET A 232 -7.79 -18.79 32.03
C MET A 232 -8.58 -18.27 33.23
N ARG A 233 -8.93 -16.98 33.27
CA ARG A 233 -9.77 -16.39 34.32
C ARG A 233 -11.16 -17.01 34.36
N VAL A 234 -11.79 -17.19 33.20
CA VAL A 234 -13.11 -17.82 33.10
C VAL A 234 -13.04 -19.26 33.59
N TYR A 235 -12.04 -20.03 33.15
CA TYR A 235 -11.82 -21.40 33.61
C TYR A 235 -11.64 -21.48 35.14
N GLU A 236 -10.83 -20.61 35.74
CA GLU A 236 -10.66 -20.56 37.20
C GLU A 236 -11.95 -20.24 37.95
N LYS A 237 -12.83 -19.41 37.37
CA LYS A 237 -14.13 -19.06 37.95
C LYS A 237 -15.10 -20.25 38.00
N PHE A 238 -15.05 -21.13 37.01
CA PHE A 238 -15.91 -22.33 36.91
C PHE A 238 -15.32 -23.58 37.59
N LYS A 239 -14.08 -23.50 38.10
CA LYS A 239 -13.43 -24.57 38.87
C LYS A 239 -13.78 -24.54 40.37
N LYS A 240 -14.51 -23.52 40.83
CA LYS A 240 -15.12 -23.45 42.18
C LYS A 240 -16.55 -23.97 42.15
#